data_AF-A0A1F8S9N6-F1
#
_entry.id   AF-A0A1F8S9N6-F1
#
_cell.length_a   1.000
_cell.length_b   1.000
_cell.length_c   1.000
_cell.angle_alpha   90.00
_cell.angle_beta   90.00
_cell.angle_gamma   90.00
#
_symmetry.space_group_name_H-M   'P 1'
#
loop_
_entity.id
_entity.type
_entity.pdbx_description
1 polymer ?
#
loop_
_entity_poly.entity_id
_entity_poly.type
_entity_poly.pdbx_seq_one_letter_code
_entity_poly.pdbx_strand_id
1 'polypeptide(L)'
;MYHGVHVTSDGPIYRMGLILLDLADPRVVLHQTDEWLFGPEAPYEITGDVGRVVFPCGWVVGAANDRLFLYYGAADTVIGLATARFSDVLARVRAAPVPGLSRTSDQADAR
;
A
#
# COMPACT_ATOMS: atom_id res chain seq x y z
N MET A 1 -1.87 3.95 5.69
CA MET A 1 -2.09 3.25 4.39
C MET A 1 -2.70 4.25 3.44
N TYR A 2 -2.25 4.30 2.20
CA TYR A 2 -2.75 5.22 1.19
C TYR A 2 -2.84 4.50 -0.17
N HIS A 3 -3.64 5.03 -1.09
CA HIS A 3 -3.63 4.56 -2.48
C HIS A 3 -2.83 5.51 -3.36
N GLY A 4 -2.24 4.96 -4.42
CA GLY A 4 -1.67 5.71 -5.53
C GLY A 4 -2.23 5.20 -6.85
N VAL A 5 -2.30 6.10 -7.81
CA VAL A 5 -2.82 5.83 -9.16
C VAL A 5 -1.68 5.99 -10.16
N HIS A 6 -1.49 4.98 -10.99
CA HIS A 6 -0.57 5.06 -12.13
C HIS A 6 -1.35 4.82 -13.41
N VAL A 7 -1.34 5.80 -14.32
CA VAL A 7 -2.05 5.73 -15.59
C VAL A 7 -1.19 5.03 -16.63
N THR A 8 -1.72 4.00 -17.30
CA THR A 8 -1.08 3.33 -18.43
C THR A 8 -1.92 3.50 -19.71
N SER A 9 -1.45 2.95 -20.83
CA SER A 9 -2.23 2.86 -22.07
C SER A 9 -3.56 2.14 -21.90
N ASP A 10 -3.65 1.24 -20.92
CA ASP A 10 -4.80 0.37 -20.68
C ASP A 10 -5.66 0.87 -19.51
N GLY A 11 -5.47 2.12 -19.09
CA GLY A 11 -6.20 2.76 -18.01
C GLY A 11 -5.42 2.89 -16.69
N PRO A 12 -6.06 3.42 -15.63
CA PRO A 12 -5.43 3.60 -14.33
C PRO A 12 -5.26 2.26 -13.59
N ILE A 13 -4.17 2.14 -12.85
CA ILE A 13 -3.93 1.06 -11.89
C ILE A 13 -3.89 1.66 -10.49
N TYR A 14 -4.78 1.20 -9.62
CA TYR A 14 -4.83 1.63 -8.22
C TYR A 14 -4.09 0.62 -7.35
N ARG A 15 -3.12 1.11 -6.59
CA ARG A 15 -2.25 0.32 -5.72
C ARG A 15 -2.14 0.98 -4.35
N MET A 16 -1.78 0.21 -3.35
CA MET A 16 -1.64 0.66 -1.97
C MET A 16 -0.17 0.70 -1.53
N GLY A 17 0.15 1.74 -0.76
CA GLY A 17 1.44 1.90 -0.09
C GLY A 17 1.29 2.26 1.39
N LEU A 18 2.42 2.36 2.09
CA LEU A 18 2.48 2.75 3.49
C LEU A 18 3.24 4.06 3.68
N ILE A 19 2.72 4.88 4.59
CA ILE A 19 3.36 6.08 5.11
C ILE A 19 3.27 5.99 6.63
N LEU A 20 4.38 6.26 7.30
CA LEU A 20 4.45 6.47 8.74
C LEU A 20 4.62 7.97 9.01
N LEU A 21 3.67 8.54 9.75
CA LEU A 21 3.65 9.95 10.12
C LEU A 21 4.16 10.12 11.54
N ASP A 22 4.66 11.31 11.86
CA ASP A 22 4.99 11.68 13.23
C ASP A 22 3.72 11.73 14.10
N LEU A 23 3.88 11.30 15.36
CA LEU A 23 2.76 11.19 16.30
C LEU A 23 2.31 12.56 16.84
N ALA A 24 3.23 13.51 16.98
CA ALA A 24 2.96 14.84 17.48
C ALA A 24 2.55 15.81 16.36
N ASP A 25 3.15 15.67 15.17
CA ASP A 25 2.82 16.47 13.99
C ASP A 25 2.61 15.59 12.74
N PRO A 26 1.35 15.22 12.39
CA PRO A 26 1.08 14.31 11.28
C PRO A 26 1.39 14.90 9.89
N ARG A 27 1.81 16.17 9.80
CA ARG A 27 2.32 16.76 8.56
C ARG A 27 3.73 16.27 8.24
N VAL A 28 4.45 15.73 9.24
CA VAL A 28 5.79 15.21 9.09
C VAL A 28 5.71 13.74 8.69
N VAL A 29 6.20 13.42 7.50
CA VAL A 29 6.37 12.04 7.06
C VAL A 29 7.70 11.51 7.56
N LEU A 30 7.66 10.51 8.43
CA LEU A 30 8.86 9.84 8.94
C LEU A 30 9.40 8.82 7.94
N HIS A 31 8.52 8.02 7.34
CA HIS A 31 8.89 7.00 6.37
C HIS A 31 7.80 6.82 5.31
N GLN A 32 8.20 6.53 4.07
CA GLN A 32 7.30 6.21 2.97
C GLN A 32 7.85 5.06 2.15
N THR A 33 7.00 4.09 1.82
CA THR A 33 7.39 2.99 0.93
C THR A 33 7.57 3.52 -0.49
N ASP A 34 8.71 3.20 -1.08
CA ASP A 34 9.13 3.48 -2.46
C ASP A 34 8.51 2.52 -3.48
N GLU A 35 8.01 1.37 -3.00
CA GLU A 35 7.29 0.38 -3.79
C GLU A 35 5.83 0.24 -3.35
N TRP A 36 5.01 -0.25 -4.27
CA TRP A 36 3.64 -0.66 -4.01
C TRP A 36 3.62 -1.97 -3.22
N LEU A 37 2.92 -1.98 -2.09
CA LEU A 37 2.86 -3.16 -1.21
C LEU A 37 1.70 -4.09 -1.53
N PHE A 38 0.65 -3.54 -2.14
CA PHE A 38 -0.52 -4.32 -2.51
C PHE A 38 -1.13 -3.74 -3.77
N GLY A 39 -1.31 -4.58 -4.78
CA GLY A 39 -1.91 -4.23 -6.05
C GLY A 39 -2.87 -5.30 -6.55
N PRO A 40 -3.58 -5.04 -7.64
CA PRO A 40 -4.53 -5.99 -8.22
C PRO A 40 -3.82 -7.21 -8.80
N GLU A 41 -4.15 -8.39 -8.30
CA GLU A 41 -3.59 -9.67 -8.75
C GLU A 41 -4.70 -10.72 -8.97
N ALA A 42 -5.69 -10.75 -8.08
CA ALA A 42 -6.79 -11.71 -8.18
C ALA A 42 -7.80 -11.30 -9.27
N PRO A 43 -8.54 -12.26 -9.87
CA PRO A 43 -9.51 -11.95 -10.92
C PRO A 43 -10.55 -10.89 -10.53
N TYR A 44 -11.00 -10.88 -9.27
CA TYR A 44 -11.98 -9.92 -8.75
C TYR A 44 -11.39 -8.53 -8.46
N GLU A 45 -10.06 -8.37 -8.55
CA GLU A 45 -9.35 -7.08 -8.43
C GLU A 45 -9.00 -6.52 -9.82
N ILE A 46 -8.81 -7.42 -10.79
CA ILE A 46 -8.48 -7.08 -12.17
C ILE A 46 -9.74 -6.73 -12.97
N THR A 47 -10.85 -7.45 -12.76
CA THR A 47 -12.08 -7.33 -13.55
C THR A 47 -13.27 -6.94 -12.67
N GLY A 48 -14.00 -5.90 -13.11
CA GLY A 48 -15.19 -5.35 -12.45
C GLY A 48 -15.63 -4.05 -13.14
N ASP A 49 -16.47 -3.26 -12.47
CA ASP A 49 -16.93 -1.95 -12.95
C ASP A 49 -15.77 -0.99 -13.27
N VAL A 50 -14.72 -1.02 -12.44
CA VAL A 50 -13.44 -0.36 -12.72
C VAL A 50 -12.31 -1.35 -12.51
N GLY A 51 -11.77 -1.91 -13.60
CA GLY A 51 -10.72 -2.92 -13.54
C GLY A 51 -9.39 -2.40 -12.98
N ARG A 52 -8.57 -3.33 -12.48
CA ARG A 52 -7.21 -3.07 -11.94
C ARG A 52 -7.23 -2.11 -10.74
N VAL A 53 -8.17 -2.33 -9.82
CA VAL A 53 -8.34 -1.54 -8.60
C VAL A 53 -8.19 -2.38 -7.35
N VAL A 54 -7.30 -1.93 -6.47
CA VAL A 54 -7.30 -2.25 -5.03
C VAL A 54 -7.31 -0.92 -4.27
N PHE A 55 -8.38 -0.66 -3.53
CA PHE A 55 -8.59 0.61 -2.83
C PHE A 55 -8.80 0.39 -1.33
N PRO A 56 -7.80 0.67 -0.46
CA PRO A 56 -7.95 0.50 0.98
C PRO A 56 -9.00 1.46 1.54
N CYS A 57 -10.02 0.92 2.22
CA CYS A 57 -11.14 1.71 2.76
C CYS A 57 -11.24 1.69 4.28
N GLY A 58 -10.55 0.76 4.95
CA GLY A 58 -10.48 0.74 6.41
C GLY A 58 -9.71 -0.46 6.93
N TRP A 59 -9.16 -0.36 8.13
CA TRP A 59 -8.49 -1.49 8.77
C TRP A 59 -8.70 -1.49 10.27
N VAL A 60 -8.64 -2.68 10.86
CA VAL A 60 -8.70 -2.89 12.30
C VAL A 60 -7.58 -3.81 12.74
N VAL A 61 -7.06 -3.59 13.95
CA VAL A 61 -6.07 -4.47 14.58
C VAL A 61 -6.75 -5.24 15.68
N GLY A 62 -6.66 -6.56 15.63
CA GLY A 62 -7.14 -7.43 16.69
C GLY A 62 -6.33 -7.19 17.97
N ALA A 63 -6.99 -6.65 19.00
CA ALA A 63 -6.36 -6.24 20.25
C ALA A 63 -5.59 -7.36 20.98
N ALA A 64 -5.92 -8.63 20.70
CA ALA A 64 -5.35 -9.79 21.39
C ALA A 64 -4.29 -10.55 20.59
N ASN A 65 -4.13 -10.32 19.29
CA ASN A 65 -3.41 -11.26 18.42
C ASN A 65 -2.54 -10.66 17.31
N ASP A 66 -2.13 -9.39 17.43
CA ASP A 66 -1.24 -8.72 16.45
C ASP A 66 -1.70 -8.86 15.00
N ARG A 67 -3.01 -9.03 14.78
CA ARG A 67 -3.56 -9.31 13.46
C ARG A 67 -4.22 -8.07 12.89
N LEU A 68 -3.72 -7.62 11.75
CA LEU A 68 -4.33 -6.58 10.94
C LEU A 68 -5.36 -7.20 9.99
N PHE A 69 -6.54 -6.57 9.92
CA PHE A 69 -7.58 -6.84 8.94
C PHE A 69 -7.76 -5.58 8.09
N LEU A 70 -7.40 -5.65 6.81
CA LEU A 70 -7.52 -4.56 5.84
C LEU A 70 -8.69 -4.84 4.89
N TYR A 71 -9.72 -4.00 4.97
CA TYR A 71 -10.81 -3.97 4.01
C TYR A 71 -10.45 -3.08 2.84
N TYR A 72 -10.69 -3.57 1.63
CA TYR A 72 -10.40 -2.84 0.41
C TYR A 72 -11.48 -3.09 -0.65
N GLY A 73 -11.77 -2.07 -1.45
CA GLY A 73 -12.54 -2.22 -2.67
C GLY A 73 -11.71 -2.91 -3.74
N ALA A 74 -12.28 -3.89 -4.42
CA ALA A 74 -11.66 -4.62 -5.51
C ALA A 74 -12.49 -4.43 -6.79
N ALA A 75 -11.83 -3.92 -7.83
CA ALA A 75 -12.41 -3.56 -9.11
C ALA A 75 -13.71 -2.72 -9.05
N ASP A 76 -13.88 -1.88 -8.01
CA ASP A 76 -15.11 -1.14 -7.66
C ASP A 76 -16.39 -2.01 -7.63
N THR A 77 -16.24 -3.32 -7.40
CA THR A 77 -17.35 -4.29 -7.54
C THR A 77 -17.59 -5.05 -6.25
N VAL A 78 -16.53 -5.44 -5.54
CA VAL A 78 -16.62 -6.22 -4.30
C VAL A 78 -15.70 -5.65 -3.22
N ILE A 79 -15.94 -6.07 -1.97
CA ILE A 79 -15.03 -5.80 -0.85
C ILE A 79 -14.19 -7.04 -0.58
N GLY A 80 -12.87 -6.88 -0.64
CA GLY A 80 -11.90 -7.87 -0.21
C GLY A 80 -11.43 -7.66 1.24
N LEU A 81 -10.83 -8.70 1.80
CA LEU A 81 -10.19 -8.66 3.11
C LEU A 81 -8.78 -9.26 3.01
N ALA A 82 -7.77 -8.43 3.21
CA ALA A 82 -6.39 -8.86 3.38
C ALA A 82 -6.05 -8.94 4.88
N THR A 83 -5.21 -9.89 5.27
CA THR A 83 -4.73 -9.99 6.66
C THR A 83 -3.21 -10.10 6.72
N ALA A 84 -2.62 -9.45 7.73
CA ALA A 84 -1.19 -9.51 8.00
C ALA A 84 -0.94 -9.43 9.51
N ARG A 85 0.30 -9.65 9.96
CA ARG A 85 0.69 -9.22 11.31
C ARG A 85 0.86 -7.71 11.33
N PHE A 86 0.31 -7.03 12.33
CA PHE A 86 0.45 -5.58 12.44
C PHE A 86 1.90 -5.17 12.69
N SER A 87 2.62 -5.94 13.52
CA SER A 87 4.06 -5.79 13.73
C SER A 87 4.88 -5.82 12.43
N ASP A 88 4.53 -6.69 11.48
CA ASP A 88 5.22 -6.78 10.18
C ASP A 88 4.97 -5.56 9.31
N VAL A 89 3.72 -5.09 9.27
CA VAL A 89 3.36 -3.87 8.54
C VAL A 89 4.11 -2.67 9.12
N LEU A 90 4.18 -2.57 10.45
CA LEU A 90 4.91 -1.51 11.14
C LEU A 90 6.43 -1.61 10.89
N ALA A 91 6.99 -2.82 10.93
CA ALA A 91 8.40 -3.04 10.60
C ALA A 91 8.71 -2.66 9.15
N ARG A 92 7.83 -3.03 8.21
CA ARG A 92 7.99 -2.73 6.78
C ARG A 92 8.01 -1.24 6.48
N VAL A 93 7.14 -0.45 7.13
CA VAL A 93 7.12 1.00 6.93
C VAL A 93 8.28 1.70 7.63
N ARG A 94 8.72 1.22 8.81
CA ARG A 94 9.92 1.75 9.49
C ARG A 94 11.22 1.49 8.74
N ALA A 95 11.28 0.42 7.96
CA ALA A 95 12.42 0.11 7.09
C ALA A 95 12.43 0.91 5.78
N ALA A 96 11.34 1.63 5.47
CA ALA A 96 11.24 2.41 4.24
C ALA A 96 12.07 3.70 4.33
N PRO A 97 12.49 4.29 3.21
CA PRO A 97 13.27 5.53 3.22
C PRO A 97 12.48 6.70 3.83
N VAL A 98 13.23 7.67 4.37
CA VAL A 98 12.69 8.98 4.75
C VAL A 98 12.49 9.78 3.46
N PRO A 99 11.30 10.38 3.22
CA PRO A 99 11.09 11.18 2.01
C PRO A 99 12.11 12.31 1.86
N GLY A 100 12.56 12.55 0.63
CA GLY A 100 13.58 13.57 0.32
C GLY A 100 15.03 13.11 0.53
N LEU A 101 15.25 11.96 1.16
CA LEU A 101 16.53 11.25 1.19
C LEU A 101 16.44 10.04 0.26
N SER A 102 16.43 10.28 -1.06
CA SER A 102 16.60 9.19 -2.01
C SER A 102 17.96 8.52 -1.79
N ARG A 103 18.01 7.19 -1.89
CA ARG A 103 19.26 6.51 -2.20
C ARG A 103 19.76 7.08 -3.53
N THR A 104 20.84 7.86 -3.49
CA THR A 104 21.66 8.12 -4.68
C THR A 104 21.98 6.79 -5.32
N SER A 105 21.52 6.62 -6.56
CA SER A 105 21.93 5.63 -7.57
C SER A 105 22.86 4.52 -7.07
N ASP A 106 22.33 3.31 -6.94
CA ASP A 106 23.14 2.10 -7.09
C ASP A 106 22.27 0.96 -7.65
N GLN A 107 21.97 1.09 -8.93
CA GLN A 107 21.84 -0.04 -9.87
C GLN A 107 22.23 0.51 -11.24
N ALA A 108 23.53 0.66 -11.43
CA ALA A 108 24.11 0.55 -12.75
C ALA A 108 23.85 -0.88 -13.23
N ASP A 109 23.02 -1.01 -14.26
CA ASP A 109 23.03 -2.05 -15.30
C ASP A 109 23.73 -3.36 -14.91
N ALA A 110 22.99 -4.23 -14.21
CA ALA A 110 23.19 -5.67 -14.37
C ALA A 110 22.32 -6.13 -15.54
N ARG A 111 23.03 -6.43 -16.63
CA ARG A 111 22.58 -6.96 -17.92
C ARG A 111 21.51 -8.04 -17.86
#